data_AF-A0A4R8BDT8-F1
#
_entry.id   AF-A0A4R8BDT8-F1
#
_cell.length_a   1.000
_cell.length_b   1.000
_cell.length_c   1.000
_cell.angle_alpha   90.00
_cell.angle_beta   90.00
_cell.angle_gamma   90.00
#
_symmetry.space_group_name_H-M   'P 1'
#
loop_
_entity.id
_entity.type
_entity.pdbx_description
1 polymer ?
#
loop_
_entity_poly.entity_id
_entity_poly.type
_entity_poly.pdbx_seq_one_letter_code
_entity_poly.pdbx_strand_id
1 'polypeptide(L)'
;MKVLHAEILIAKHFRNSVFKNSAIFIITLFIGILLLYAAFSGWENYSNQNETSEKYQHQSREDWLKNPDKNPHRMAHYGNFAFRKSTSLSVFEFGMEPFFGNAIFLEAHKRNTANFSEAGFSNSMLRFGEINIAMVLQILLPLLIFFLGFNSIAYEHENGTLKILLTQGINWKQLLTGKILGVASVIMLLFVPTIIVLVFIWLVLQNFTISADETIKMLLFIGFHFIYLLFFCIIAVLISAVSKTSKKALISLIGIWLVFTIILPRTTQAVGAYIYEAPSKIKFNSDIEKDILLQGDSHDPNDLHYKAIKDSLLLVYKVDSVQKLPFNYSGFIMAEGEKISSRIYNEHLAELLKIYENQNSFSKTFSFLNPYIAIKNLSMGLSNTDYDSYIDFQKQAEAYRYNMAQKMNALQVKFISNKKPGPNDKPLTIGKEHWADVAAFHYEPKGIREVLKSEIISILSIILWITILFIFIRIAAKKLKAI
;
A
#
# COMPACT_ATOMS: atom_id res chain seq x y z
N MET A 1 18.65 -22.03 -35.59
CA MET A 1 17.73 -22.77 -34.69
C MET A 1 18.36 -23.90 -33.84
N LYS A 2 19.70 -24.11 -33.83
CA LYS A 2 20.36 -25.20 -33.05
C LYS A 2 20.72 -24.85 -31.58
N VAL A 3 20.42 -23.64 -31.09
CA VAL A 3 21.07 -23.08 -29.89
C VAL A 3 20.49 -23.58 -28.55
N LEU A 4 19.33 -24.24 -28.51
CA LEU A 4 18.68 -24.68 -27.26
C LEU A 4 18.09 -26.12 -27.30
N HIS A 5 18.49 -26.95 -28.26
CA HIS A 5 17.83 -28.25 -28.45
C HIS A 5 17.99 -29.19 -27.23
N ALA A 6 19.19 -29.26 -26.65
CA ALA A 6 19.46 -30.11 -25.47
C ALA A 6 18.73 -29.59 -24.23
N GLU A 7 18.75 -28.28 -24.00
CA GLU A 7 18.09 -27.60 -22.89
C GLU A 7 16.58 -27.86 -22.91
N ILE A 8 15.95 -27.77 -24.09
CA ILE A 8 14.51 -28.04 -24.26
C ILE A 8 14.21 -29.52 -23.98
N LEU A 9 15.07 -30.44 -24.41
CA LEU A 9 14.88 -31.87 -24.15
C LEU A 9 14.97 -32.16 -22.64
N ILE A 10 15.95 -31.58 -21.95
CA ILE A 10 16.11 -31.68 -20.49
C ILE A 10 14.89 -31.09 -19.77
N ALA A 11 14.40 -29.93 -20.21
CA ALA A 11 13.22 -29.29 -19.65
C ALA A 11 11.96 -30.16 -19.80
N LYS A 12 11.74 -30.73 -20.98
CA LYS A 12 10.63 -31.66 -21.25
C LYS A 12 10.74 -32.92 -20.40
N HIS A 13 11.94 -33.50 -20.30
CA HIS A 13 12.17 -34.68 -19.47
C HIS A 13 11.86 -34.39 -17.99
N PHE A 14 12.36 -33.27 -17.46
CA PHE A 14 12.07 -32.85 -16.09
C PHE A 14 10.57 -32.67 -15.85
N ARG A 15 9.88 -31.92 -16.73
CA ARG A 15 8.44 -31.69 -16.66
C ARG A 15 7.66 -33.02 -16.64
N ASN A 16 7.99 -33.94 -17.54
CA ASN A 16 7.34 -35.25 -17.60
C ASN A 16 7.58 -36.07 -16.33
N SER A 17 8.78 -36.01 -15.75
CA SER A 17 9.10 -36.68 -14.48
C SER A 17 8.33 -36.11 -13.31
N VAL A 18 8.14 -34.79 -13.24
CA VAL A 18 7.31 -34.14 -12.22
C VAL A 18 5.87 -34.67 -12.25
N PHE A 19 5.27 -34.77 -13.43
CA PHE A 19 3.89 -35.26 -13.61
C PHE A 19 3.71 -36.77 -13.43
N LYS A 20 4.77 -37.55 -13.19
CA LYS A 20 4.62 -38.95 -12.78
C LYS A 20 4.19 -39.08 -11.31
N ASN A 21 4.40 -38.06 -10.50
CA ASN A 21 4.01 -38.06 -9.09
C ASN A 21 2.58 -37.53 -8.94
N SER A 22 1.65 -38.37 -8.49
CA SER A 22 0.24 -38.03 -8.28
C SER A 22 0.05 -36.87 -7.29
N ALA A 23 0.96 -36.70 -6.31
CA ALA A 23 0.91 -35.61 -5.35
C ALA A 23 0.99 -34.23 -6.02
N ILE A 24 1.68 -34.11 -7.17
CA ILE A 24 1.79 -32.84 -7.88
C ILE A 24 0.45 -32.38 -8.44
N PHE A 25 -0.38 -33.30 -8.94
CA PHE A 25 -1.72 -32.95 -9.40
C PHE A 25 -2.59 -32.43 -8.25
N ILE A 26 -2.51 -33.07 -7.07
CA ILE A 26 -3.24 -32.66 -5.87
C ILE A 26 -2.80 -31.25 -5.43
N ILE A 27 -1.49 -31.00 -5.34
CA ILE A 27 -0.95 -29.70 -4.93
C ILE A 27 -1.31 -28.61 -5.96
N THR A 28 -1.19 -28.91 -7.25
CA THR A 28 -1.54 -27.98 -8.34
C THR A 28 -3.03 -27.64 -8.32
N LEU A 29 -3.90 -28.64 -8.13
CA LEU A 29 -5.34 -28.45 -7.99
C LEU A 29 -5.67 -27.60 -6.78
N PHE A 30 -5.06 -27.89 -5.63
CA PHE A 30 -5.28 -27.13 -4.40
C PHE A 30 -4.86 -25.66 -4.55
N ILE A 31 -3.68 -25.40 -5.12
CA ILE A 31 -3.23 -24.02 -5.41
C ILE A 31 -4.13 -23.36 -6.45
N GLY A 32 -4.60 -24.08 -7.46
CA GLY A 32 -5.57 -23.59 -8.44
C GLY A 32 -6.88 -23.15 -7.79
N ILE A 33 -7.42 -23.96 -6.86
CA ILE A 33 -8.62 -23.61 -6.08
C ILE A 33 -8.35 -22.38 -5.22
N LEU A 34 -7.19 -22.30 -4.55
CA LEU A 34 -6.83 -21.13 -3.77
C LEU A 34 -6.70 -19.86 -4.61
N LEU A 35 -6.17 -19.95 -5.83
CA LEU A 35 -6.09 -18.82 -6.77
C LEU A 35 -7.48 -18.37 -7.22
N LEU A 36 -8.39 -19.31 -7.50
CA LEU A 36 -9.78 -18.97 -7.85
C LEU A 36 -10.50 -18.32 -6.66
N TYR A 37 -10.31 -18.85 -5.45
CA TYR A 37 -10.84 -18.26 -4.23
C TYR A 37 -10.28 -16.85 -3.99
N ALA A 38 -8.97 -16.66 -4.13
CA ALA A 38 -8.31 -15.37 -3.99
C ALA A 38 -8.82 -14.33 -5.02
N ALA A 39 -9.02 -14.76 -6.27
CA ALA A 39 -9.57 -13.89 -7.31
C ALA A 39 -11.03 -13.50 -7.01
N PHE A 40 -11.85 -14.45 -6.56
CA PHE A 40 -13.24 -14.19 -6.17
C PHE A 40 -13.32 -13.26 -4.95
N SER A 41 -12.58 -13.58 -3.89
CA SER A 41 -12.53 -12.78 -2.67
C SER A 41 -12.01 -11.37 -2.93
N GLY A 42 -10.99 -11.23 -3.78
CA GLY A 42 -10.49 -9.92 -4.21
C GLY A 42 -11.52 -9.11 -4.97
N TRP A 43 -12.24 -9.74 -5.91
CA TRP A 43 -13.30 -9.09 -6.66
C TRP A 43 -14.46 -8.65 -5.76
N GLU A 44 -14.88 -9.51 -4.84
CA GLU A 44 -15.91 -9.20 -3.84
C GLU A 44 -15.49 -8.04 -2.94
N ASN A 45 -14.27 -8.07 -2.39
CA ASN A 45 -13.73 -7.00 -1.55
C ASN A 45 -13.70 -5.66 -2.31
N TYR A 46 -13.09 -5.64 -3.51
CA TYR A 46 -13.01 -4.44 -4.34
C TYR A 46 -14.40 -3.87 -4.66
N SER A 47 -15.34 -4.72 -5.09
CA SER A 47 -16.67 -4.28 -5.51
C SER A 47 -17.46 -3.73 -4.33
N ASN A 48 -17.49 -4.46 -3.21
CA ASN A 48 -18.18 -4.04 -2.01
C ASN A 48 -17.59 -2.74 -1.44
N GLN A 49 -16.26 -2.62 -1.40
CA GLN A 49 -15.59 -1.45 -0.87
C GLN A 49 -15.84 -0.20 -1.72
N ASN A 50 -15.78 -0.32 -3.05
CA ASN A 50 -16.01 0.80 -3.96
C ASN A 50 -17.49 1.19 -4.05
N GLU A 51 -18.42 0.23 -4.09
CA GLU A 51 -19.86 0.52 -4.05
C GLU A 51 -20.24 1.21 -2.73
N THR A 52 -19.73 0.71 -1.61
CA THR A 52 -19.93 1.31 -0.28
C THR A 52 -19.37 2.73 -0.22
N SER A 53 -18.13 2.92 -0.68
CA SER A 53 -17.47 4.23 -0.69
C SER A 53 -18.21 5.22 -1.58
N GLU A 54 -18.67 4.80 -2.76
CA GLU A 54 -19.42 5.65 -3.69
C GLU A 54 -20.80 6.02 -3.15
N LYS A 55 -21.54 5.04 -2.64
CA LYS A 55 -22.86 5.25 -2.02
C LYS A 55 -22.78 6.24 -0.88
N TYR A 56 -21.86 6.04 0.07
CA TYR A 56 -21.74 6.92 1.23
C TYR A 56 -21.08 8.26 0.92
N GLN A 57 -20.21 8.35 -0.10
CA GLN A 57 -19.73 9.64 -0.59
C GLN A 57 -20.87 10.46 -1.21
N HIS A 58 -21.74 9.84 -2.00
CA HIS A 58 -22.92 10.49 -2.58
C HIS A 58 -23.90 10.92 -1.49
N GLN A 59 -24.23 10.03 -0.55
CA GLN A 59 -25.11 10.33 0.56
C GLN A 59 -24.55 11.46 1.43
N SER A 60 -23.27 11.42 1.79
CA SER A 60 -22.61 12.49 2.55
C SER A 60 -22.68 13.84 1.83
N ARG A 61 -22.57 13.84 0.49
CA ARG A 61 -22.73 15.06 -0.31
C ARG A 61 -24.18 15.54 -0.35
N GLU A 62 -25.14 14.66 -0.53
CA GLU A 62 -26.56 15.02 -0.48
C GLU A 62 -26.94 15.60 0.88
N ASP A 63 -26.50 14.98 1.96
CA ASP A 63 -26.78 15.42 3.33
C ASP A 63 -26.14 16.78 3.61
N TRP A 64 -24.90 17.01 3.14
CA TRP A 64 -24.25 18.32 3.15
C TRP A 64 -25.10 19.38 2.43
N LEU A 65 -25.58 19.10 1.22
CA LEU A 65 -26.38 20.05 0.42
C LEU A 65 -27.80 20.27 0.95
N LYS A 66 -28.39 19.27 1.61
CA LYS A 66 -29.73 19.32 2.22
C LYS A 66 -29.74 20.11 3.53
N ASN A 67 -28.58 20.48 4.07
CA ASN A 67 -28.54 21.33 5.26
C ASN A 67 -29.32 22.63 5.00
N PRO A 68 -30.22 23.01 5.92
CA PRO A 68 -31.00 24.24 5.78
C PRO A 68 -30.11 25.46 5.97
N ASP A 69 -30.73 26.65 5.86
CA ASP A 69 -30.11 27.91 6.28
C ASP A 69 -29.57 27.76 7.70
N LYS A 70 -28.26 27.97 7.86
CA LYS A 70 -27.57 27.71 9.12
C LYS A 70 -26.42 28.69 9.30
N ASN A 71 -25.96 28.80 10.54
CA ASN A 71 -24.74 29.51 10.85
C ASN A 71 -23.52 28.76 10.26
N PRO A 72 -22.60 29.42 9.53
CA PRO A 72 -21.47 28.75 8.88
C PRO A 72 -20.58 27.96 9.83
N HIS A 73 -20.36 28.43 11.06
CA HIS A 73 -19.57 27.67 12.05
C HIS A 73 -20.26 26.35 12.42
N ARG A 74 -21.58 26.36 12.60
CA ARG A 74 -22.34 25.10 12.83
C ARG A 74 -22.32 24.18 11.61
N MET A 75 -22.23 24.72 10.40
CA MET A 75 -22.03 23.92 9.20
C MET A 75 -20.64 23.27 9.17
N ALA A 76 -19.61 23.99 9.61
CA ALA A 76 -18.24 23.48 9.66
C ALA A 76 -18.09 22.30 10.65
N HIS A 77 -18.87 22.28 11.73
CA HIS A 77 -18.97 21.17 12.69
C HIS A 77 -19.90 20.04 12.25
N TYR A 78 -20.89 20.31 11.39
CA TYR A 78 -21.69 19.24 10.77
C TYR A 78 -20.80 18.28 9.99
N GLY A 79 -19.79 18.84 9.33
CA GLY A 79 -18.71 18.07 8.71
C GLY A 79 -19.13 17.34 7.45
N ASN A 80 -18.20 16.55 6.92
CA ASN A 80 -18.37 15.75 5.71
C ASN A 80 -17.45 14.51 5.79
N PHE A 81 -17.58 13.55 4.89
CA PHE A 81 -16.69 12.39 4.83
C PHE A 81 -15.82 12.44 3.58
N ALA A 82 -14.55 12.08 3.76
CA ALA A 82 -13.64 11.72 2.68
C ALA A 82 -13.56 10.19 2.61
N PHE A 83 -13.94 9.62 1.47
CA PHE A 83 -13.77 8.20 1.19
C PHE A 83 -12.62 7.96 0.23
N ARG A 84 -11.83 6.92 0.49
CA ARG A 84 -10.78 6.42 -0.39
C ARG A 84 -11.35 5.28 -1.23
N LYS A 85 -11.49 5.50 -2.53
CA LYS A 85 -11.80 4.42 -3.48
C LYS A 85 -10.57 3.53 -3.68
N SER A 86 -10.81 2.23 -3.74
CA SER A 86 -9.80 1.21 -4.03
C SER A 86 -9.46 1.23 -5.51
N THR A 87 -8.19 1.04 -5.82
CA THR A 87 -7.62 1.06 -7.17
C THR A 87 -7.74 -0.30 -7.86
N SER A 88 -7.70 -0.31 -9.19
CA SER A 88 -8.04 -1.49 -9.99
C SER A 88 -7.21 -2.75 -9.67
N LEU A 89 -5.95 -2.57 -9.26
CA LEU A 89 -5.04 -3.67 -8.90
C LEU A 89 -5.10 -4.07 -7.42
N SER A 90 -5.82 -3.33 -6.56
CA SER A 90 -6.00 -3.72 -5.16
C SER A 90 -6.76 -5.04 -5.04
N VAL A 91 -7.62 -5.35 -6.03
CA VAL A 91 -8.30 -6.65 -6.20
C VAL A 91 -7.34 -7.85 -6.16
N PHE A 92 -6.05 -7.67 -6.48
CA PHE A 92 -5.04 -8.74 -6.46
C PHE A 92 -4.05 -8.62 -5.29
N GLU A 93 -3.90 -7.42 -4.73
CA GLU A 93 -2.92 -7.07 -3.69
C GLU A 93 -3.54 -6.07 -2.71
N PHE A 94 -4.04 -6.56 -1.59
CA PHE A 94 -4.67 -5.73 -0.55
C PHE A 94 -3.67 -4.89 0.24
N GLY A 95 -2.39 -5.25 0.20
CA GLY A 95 -1.32 -4.53 0.89
C GLY A 95 -1.63 -4.24 2.36
N MET A 96 -1.77 -2.96 2.68
CA MET A 96 -2.06 -2.46 4.02
C MET A 96 -3.48 -1.88 4.18
N GLU A 97 -4.33 -1.95 3.14
CA GLU A 97 -5.68 -1.39 3.17
C GLU A 97 -6.54 -1.87 4.35
N PRO A 98 -6.55 -3.18 4.71
CA PRO A 98 -7.34 -3.67 5.84
C PRO A 98 -7.01 -3.00 7.19
N PHE A 99 -5.82 -2.41 7.32
CA PHE A 99 -5.33 -1.80 8.58
C PHE A 99 -5.55 -0.29 8.66
N PHE A 100 -5.69 0.40 7.53
CA PHE A 100 -5.70 1.86 7.49
C PHE A 100 -7.10 2.49 7.40
N GLY A 101 -8.11 1.70 7.05
CA GLY A 101 -9.47 2.18 6.85
C GLY A 101 -9.63 3.05 5.59
N ASN A 102 -10.86 3.20 5.14
CA ASN A 102 -11.21 3.82 3.85
C ASN A 102 -12.03 5.11 3.98
N ALA A 103 -12.29 5.61 5.20
CA ALA A 103 -13.09 6.80 5.42
C ALA A 103 -12.55 7.68 6.56
N ILE A 104 -12.60 9.00 6.37
CA ILE A 104 -12.21 10.02 7.36
C ILE A 104 -13.37 11.02 7.51
N PHE A 105 -13.82 11.23 8.75
CA PHE A 105 -14.76 12.31 9.07
C PHE A 105 -14.02 13.65 9.14
N LEU A 106 -14.51 14.63 8.40
CA LEU A 106 -13.90 15.95 8.21
C LEU A 106 -14.75 16.99 8.94
N GLU A 107 -14.18 17.65 9.93
CA GLU A 107 -14.84 18.70 10.70
C GLU A 107 -13.86 19.86 10.99
N ALA A 108 -14.41 21.02 11.36
CA ALA A 108 -13.59 22.14 11.82
C ALA A 108 -12.94 21.84 13.17
N HIS A 109 -11.79 22.47 13.43
CA HIS A 109 -11.07 22.43 14.72
C HIS A 109 -10.54 21.07 15.16
N LYS A 110 -10.80 19.99 14.40
CA LYS A 110 -10.35 18.65 14.73
C LYS A 110 -9.95 17.89 13.48
N ARG A 111 -8.77 17.29 13.54
CA ARG A 111 -8.30 16.35 12.53
C ARG A 111 -8.53 14.93 13.01
N ASN A 112 -9.46 14.24 12.37
CA ASN A 112 -9.74 12.84 12.66
C ASN A 112 -8.78 11.93 11.89
N THR A 113 -8.42 10.80 12.52
CA THR A 113 -7.80 9.66 11.83
C THR A 113 -8.88 8.85 11.11
N ALA A 114 -8.48 8.04 10.13
CA ALA A 114 -9.41 7.07 9.56
C ALA A 114 -9.89 6.11 10.66
N ASN A 115 -11.21 5.98 10.81
CA ASN A 115 -11.83 5.31 11.97
C ASN A 115 -12.51 3.97 11.61
N PHE A 116 -12.22 3.40 10.45
CA PHE A 116 -12.90 2.19 9.97
C PHE A 116 -11.96 1.19 9.27
N SER A 117 -10.91 0.75 9.97
CA SER A 117 -10.07 -0.35 9.49
C SER A 117 -10.78 -1.69 9.72
N GLU A 118 -10.86 -2.54 8.69
CA GLU A 118 -11.42 -3.91 8.80
C GLU A 118 -10.70 -4.72 9.88
N ALA A 119 -9.37 -4.58 9.98
CA ALA A 119 -8.56 -5.22 11.02
C ALA A 119 -8.99 -4.84 12.45
N GLY A 120 -9.52 -3.63 12.64
CA GLY A 120 -10.03 -3.15 13.93
C GLY A 120 -11.39 -3.74 14.33
N PHE A 121 -12.18 -4.21 13.37
CA PHE A 121 -13.49 -4.84 13.60
C PHE A 121 -13.48 -6.37 13.45
N SER A 122 -12.40 -6.93 12.91
CA SER A 122 -12.31 -8.35 12.60
C SER A 122 -11.90 -9.23 13.79
N ASN A 123 -12.42 -10.46 13.77
CA ASN A 123 -11.88 -11.54 14.59
C ASN A 123 -10.47 -11.93 14.12
N SER A 124 -9.71 -12.57 15.00
CA SER A 124 -8.30 -12.97 14.90
C SER A 124 -7.83 -13.64 13.59
N MET A 125 -8.72 -14.05 12.69
CA MET A 125 -8.42 -14.64 11.38
C MET A 125 -7.74 -13.66 10.40
N LEU A 126 -8.13 -12.38 10.43
CA LEU A 126 -7.52 -11.31 9.60
C LEU A 126 -6.06 -11.01 9.98
N ARG A 127 -5.65 -11.39 11.21
CA ARG A 127 -4.26 -11.25 11.69
C ARG A 127 -3.28 -12.23 11.02
N PHE A 128 -3.77 -13.28 10.36
CA PHE A 128 -2.94 -14.23 9.60
C PHE A 128 -2.70 -13.78 8.15
N GLY A 129 -3.28 -12.65 7.74
CA GLY A 129 -3.23 -12.14 6.38
C GLY A 129 -4.37 -12.71 5.53
N GLU A 130 -5.02 -11.84 4.76
CA GLU A 130 -6.06 -12.25 3.83
C GLU A 130 -5.46 -13.01 2.64
N ILE A 131 -6.19 -14.01 2.15
CA ILE A 131 -5.78 -14.80 0.99
C ILE A 131 -6.06 -13.96 -0.26
N ASN A 132 -5.02 -13.36 -0.82
CA ASN A 132 -5.08 -12.65 -2.10
C ASN A 132 -4.10 -13.25 -3.12
N ILE A 133 -4.23 -12.84 -4.39
CA ILE A 133 -3.43 -13.39 -5.48
C ILE A 133 -1.94 -13.12 -5.26
N ALA A 134 -1.59 -11.90 -4.86
CA ALA A 134 -0.21 -11.52 -4.60
C ALA A 134 0.43 -12.41 -3.52
N MET A 135 -0.28 -12.75 -2.44
CA MET A 135 0.17 -13.68 -1.40
C MET A 135 0.48 -15.06 -1.98
N VAL A 136 -0.41 -15.61 -2.83
CA VAL A 136 -0.18 -16.90 -3.48
C VAL A 136 1.05 -16.86 -4.38
N LEU A 137 1.20 -15.81 -5.19
CA LEU A 137 2.35 -15.62 -6.09
C LEU A 137 3.66 -15.38 -5.34
N GLN A 138 3.63 -14.64 -4.23
CA GLN A 138 4.83 -14.20 -3.52
C GLN A 138 5.30 -15.18 -2.43
N ILE A 139 4.40 -16.02 -1.90
CA ILE A 139 4.69 -16.92 -0.78
C ILE A 139 4.52 -18.39 -1.18
N LEU A 140 3.36 -18.78 -1.70
CA LEU A 140 3.02 -20.19 -1.96
C LEU A 140 3.71 -20.74 -3.21
N LEU A 141 3.73 -19.99 -4.31
CA LEU A 141 4.41 -20.44 -5.52
C LEU A 141 5.93 -20.59 -5.34
N PRO A 142 6.66 -19.69 -4.65
CA PRO A 142 8.05 -19.92 -4.28
C PRO A 142 8.30 -21.21 -3.49
N LEU A 143 7.41 -21.54 -2.55
CA LEU A 143 7.50 -22.78 -1.79
C LEU A 143 7.28 -24.00 -2.71
N LEU A 144 6.29 -23.94 -3.61
CA LEU A 144 6.06 -24.97 -4.62
C LEU A 144 7.28 -25.11 -5.55
N ILE A 145 7.87 -24.00 -6.01
CA ILE A 145 9.07 -24.01 -6.84
C ILE A 145 10.20 -24.77 -6.16
N PHE A 146 10.41 -24.53 -4.86
CA PHE A 146 11.42 -25.23 -4.09
C PHE A 146 11.10 -26.72 -3.94
N PHE A 147 9.83 -27.08 -3.73
CA PHE A 147 9.40 -28.48 -3.69
C PHE A 147 9.53 -29.19 -5.05
N LEU A 148 9.38 -28.47 -6.16
CA LEU A 148 9.59 -29.03 -7.49
C LEU A 148 11.08 -29.15 -7.83
N GLY A 149 11.88 -28.15 -7.45
CA GLY A 149 13.26 -28.02 -7.90
C GLY A 149 14.32 -28.67 -7.00
N PHE A 150 14.01 -29.04 -5.75
CA PHE A 150 15.03 -29.50 -4.79
C PHE A 150 15.79 -30.75 -5.28
N ASN A 151 15.11 -31.67 -5.96
CA ASN A 151 15.69 -32.90 -6.48
C ASN A 151 16.09 -32.80 -7.96
N SER A 152 16.07 -31.60 -8.55
CA SER A 152 16.27 -31.41 -9.99
C SER A 152 17.64 -31.86 -10.51
N ILE A 153 18.70 -31.75 -9.70
CA ILE A 153 20.07 -32.24 -10.00
C ILE A 153 20.59 -33.10 -8.84
N ALA A 154 20.17 -32.81 -7.61
CA ALA A 154 20.57 -33.57 -6.42
C ALA A 154 20.21 -35.06 -6.52
N TYR A 155 19.12 -35.41 -7.22
CA TYR A 155 18.74 -36.81 -7.45
C TYR A 155 19.73 -37.54 -8.35
N GLU A 156 20.15 -36.92 -9.47
CA GLU A 156 21.16 -37.51 -10.36
C GLU A 156 22.53 -37.59 -9.70
N HIS A 157 22.84 -36.63 -8.82
CA HIS A 157 24.06 -36.65 -8.03
C HIS A 157 24.05 -37.83 -7.03
N GLU A 158 22.96 -37.99 -6.28
CA GLU A 158 22.78 -39.02 -5.26
C GLU A 158 22.79 -40.45 -5.85
N ASN A 159 22.21 -40.63 -7.04
CA ASN A 159 22.17 -41.92 -7.74
C ASN A 159 23.38 -42.16 -8.66
N GLY A 160 24.35 -41.24 -8.73
CA GLY A 160 25.53 -41.35 -9.58
C GLY A 160 25.28 -41.23 -11.09
N THR A 161 24.05 -40.95 -11.52
CA THR A 161 23.67 -40.82 -12.94
C THR A 161 24.07 -39.47 -13.55
N LEU A 162 24.40 -38.48 -12.72
CA LEU A 162 24.91 -37.19 -13.17
C LEU A 162 26.18 -37.33 -14.00
N LYS A 163 27.08 -38.25 -13.62
CA LYS A 163 28.31 -38.54 -14.36
C LYS A 163 28.00 -39.05 -15.76
N ILE A 164 27.03 -39.95 -15.87
CA ILE A 164 26.60 -40.54 -17.14
C ILE A 164 26.11 -39.42 -18.08
N LEU A 165 25.24 -38.54 -17.59
CA LEU A 165 24.72 -37.40 -18.38
C LEU A 165 25.84 -36.50 -18.91
N LEU A 166 26.82 -36.17 -18.06
CA LEU A 166 27.94 -35.30 -18.46
C LEU A 166 28.89 -35.99 -19.46
N THR A 167 29.14 -37.30 -19.32
CA THR A 167 29.97 -38.07 -20.28
C THR A 167 29.31 -38.25 -21.64
N GLN A 168 27.97 -38.17 -21.72
CA GLN A 168 27.21 -38.20 -22.98
C GLN A 168 27.25 -36.87 -23.77
N GLY A 169 28.06 -35.90 -23.34
CA GLY A 169 28.28 -34.64 -24.05
C GLY A 169 27.40 -33.47 -23.60
N ILE A 170 26.57 -33.64 -22.56
CA ILE A 170 25.84 -32.54 -21.94
C ILE A 170 26.80 -31.75 -21.06
N ASN A 171 26.88 -30.43 -21.25
CA ASN A 171 27.65 -29.57 -20.35
C ASN A 171 26.79 -28.99 -19.21
N TRP A 172 27.44 -28.49 -18.15
CA TRP A 172 26.75 -27.91 -16.99
C TRP A 172 25.83 -26.74 -17.34
N LYS A 173 26.19 -25.91 -18.31
CA LYS A 173 25.34 -24.78 -18.74
C LYS A 173 24.02 -25.30 -19.34
N GLN A 174 24.09 -26.32 -20.19
CA GLN A 174 22.92 -26.97 -20.79
C GLN A 174 22.06 -27.64 -19.71
N LEU A 175 22.70 -28.35 -18.77
CA LEU A 175 22.00 -29.02 -17.68
C LEU A 175 21.26 -28.03 -16.77
N LEU A 176 21.94 -26.99 -16.28
CA LEU A 176 21.35 -25.97 -15.42
C LEU A 176 20.21 -25.25 -16.15
N THR A 177 20.44 -24.77 -17.37
CA THR A 177 19.43 -24.02 -18.13
C THR A 177 18.22 -24.89 -18.44
N GLY A 178 18.42 -26.15 -18.85
CA GLY A 178 17.33 -27.08 -19.11
C GLY A 178 16.50 -27.40 -17.87
N LYS A 179 17.13 -27.59 -16.70
CA LYS A 179 16.42 -27.82 -15.44
C LYS A 179 15.66 -26.58 -14.98
N ILE A 180 16.26 -25.39 -15.10
CA ILE A 180 15.58 -24.11 -14.79
C ILE A 180 14.34 -23.94 -15.68
N LEU A 181 14.47 -24.16 -16.99
CA LEU A 181 13.34 -24.11 -17.93
C LEU A 181 12.29 -25.18 -17.61
N GLY A 182 12.71 -26.37 -17.17
CA GLY A 182 11.82 -27.44 -16.73
C GLY A 182 10.95 -27.00 -15.56
N VAL A 183 11.56 -26.53 -14.47
CA VAL A 183 10.85 -26.01 -13.29
C VAL A 183 9.95 -24.85 -13.66
N ALA A 184 10.47 -23.86 -14.39
CA ALA A 184 9.69 -22.70 -14.85
C ALA A 184 8.48 -23.13 -15.68
N SER A 185 8.62 -24.11 -16.58
CA SER A 185 7.53 -24.58 -17.43
C SER A 185 6.37 -25.18 -16.63
N VAL A 186 6.64 -25.85 -15.51
CA VAL A 186 5.60 -26.39 -14.63
C VAL A 186 4.86 -25.26 -13.92
N ILE A 187 5.59 -24.27 -13.40
CA ILE A 187 5.00 -23.10 -12.73
C ILE A 187 4.19 -22.24 -13.67
N MET A 188 4.59 -22.12 -14.94
CA MET A 188 3.82 -21.39 -15.95
C MET A 188 2.43 -21.98 -16.20
N LEU A 189 2.19 -23.26 -15.87
CA LEU A 189 0.85 -23.86 -15.93
C LEU A 189 -0.11 -23.30 -14.89
N LEU A 190 0.41 -22.73 -13.80
CA LEU A 190 -0.38 -22.00 -12.81
C LEU A 190 -0.37 -20.51 -13.12
N PHE A 191 0.81 -19.93 -13.36
CA PHE A 191 0.97 -18.50 -13.54
C PHE A 191 0.20 -17.97 -14.76
N VAL A 192 0.30 -18.60 -15.93
CA VAL A 192 -0.33 -18.08 -17.15
C VAL A 192 -1.86 -18.04 -17.05
N PRO A 193 -2.56 -19.13 -16.64
CA PRO A 193 -4.00 -19.06 -16.40
C PRO A 193 -4.39 -18.02 -15.35
N THR A 194 -3.61 -17.88 -14.27
CA THR A 194 -3.83 -16.81 -13.28
C THR A 194 -3.79 -15.45 -13.96
N ILE A 195 -2.74 -15.13 -14.71
CA ILE A 195 -2.61 -13.83 -15.39
C ILE A 195 -3.76 -13.57 -16.36
N ILE A 196 -4.24 -14.59 -17.09
CA ILE A 196 -5.42 -14.43 -17.97
C ILE A 196 -6.65 -14.02 -17.16
N VAL A 197 -6.90 -14.69 -16.03
CA VAL A 197 -8.01 -14.34 -15.12
C VAL A 197 -7.83 -12.94 -14.54
N LEU A 198 -6.63 -12.56 -14.10
CA LEU A 198 -6.36 -11.22 -13.55
C LEU A 198 -6.61 -10.14 -14.60
N VAL A 199 -6.07 -10.30 -15.81
CA VAL A 199 -6.26 -9.33 -16.90
C VAL A 199 -7.75 -9.21 -17.24
N PHE A 200 -8.48 -10.32 -17.28
CA PHE A 200 -9.92 -10.30 -17.54
C PHE A 200 -10.70 -9.54 -16.45
N ILE A 201 -10.48 -9.88 -15.18
CA ILE A 201 -11.12 -9.19 -14.05
C ILE A 201 -10.78 -7.70 -14.08
N TRP A 202 -9.51 -7.36 -14.26
CA TRP A 202 -9.04 -5.98 -14.34
C TRP A 202 -9.73 -5.20 -15.46
N LEU A 203 -9.85 -5.75 -16.67
CA LEU A 203 -10.55 -5.12 -17.78
C LEU A 203 -12.05 -4.89 -17.49
N VAL A 204 -12.71 -5.87 -16.88
CA VAL A 204 -14.13 -5.77 -16.48
C VAL A 204 -14.32 -4.66 -15.44
N LEU A 205 -13.47 -4.59 -14.41
CA LEU A 205 -13.53 -3.57 -13.37
C LEU A 205 -13.27 -2.15 -13.90
N GLN A 206 -12.54 -2.03 -15.02
CA GLN A 206 -12.27 -0.77 -15.70
C GLN A 206 -13.31 -0.44 -16.79
N ASN A 207 -14.40 -1.20 -16.92
CA ASN A 207 -15.40 -1.04 -18.00
C ASN A 207 -14.77 -1.00 -19.40
N PHE A 208 -13.64 -1.70 -19.61
CA PHE A 208 -12.82 -1.65 -20.83
C PHE A 208 -12.30 -0.25 -21.22
N THR A 209 -12.42 0.74 -20.34
CA THR A 209 -11.84 2.09 -20.50
C THR A 209 -10.52 2.16 -19.72
N ILE A 210 -9.41 1.87 -20.40
CA ILE A 210 -8.10 1.77 -19.76
C ILE A 210 -7.27 3.04 -19.98
N SER A 211 -6.68 3.55 -18.90
CA SER A 211 -5.68 4.61 -18.99
C SER A 211 -4.30 4.03 -19.30
N ALA A 212 -3.41 4.84 -19.87
CA ALA A 212 -2.01 4.44 -20.09
C ALA A 212 -1.31 4.13 -18.75
N ASP A 213 -1.63 4.88 -17.70
CA ASP A 213 -1.05 4.70 -16.35
C ASP A 213 -1.39 3.33 -15.77
N GLU A 214 -2.67 2.96 -15.77
CA GLU A 214 -3.16 1.67 -15.24
C GLU A 214 -2.64 0.49 -16.06
N THR A 215 -2.52 0.65 -17.38
CA THR A 215 -1.94 -0.37 -18.26
C THR A 215 -0.47 -0.63 -17.92
N ILE A 216 0.32 0.43 -17.68
CA ILE A 216 1.73 0.28 -17.29
C ILE A 216 1.83 -0.37 -15.91
N LYS A 217 0.99 0.03 -14.93
CA LYS A 217 0.93 -0.62 -13.61
C LYS A 217 0.68 -2.11 -13.74
N MET A 218 -0.30 -2.53 -14.54
CA MET A 218 -0.63 -3.95 -14.75
C MET A 218 0.51 -4.71 -15.43
N LEU A 219 1.12 -4.15 -16.48
CA LEU A 219 2.27 -4.77 -17.15
C LEU A 219 3.48 -4.94 -16.22
N LEU A 220 3.78 -3.94 -15.39
CA LEU A 220 4.84 -4.02 -14.40
C LEU A 220 4.50 -5.03 -13.31
N PHE A 221 3.26 -5.05 -12.82
CA PHE A 221 2.81 -6.03 -11.83
C PHE A 221 3.05 -7.45 -12.34
N ILE A 222 2.62 -7.77 -13.57
CA ILE A 222 2.82 -9.07 -14.20
C ILE A 222 4.32 -9.35 -14.40
N GLY A 223 5.07 -8.38 -14.95
CA GLY A 223 6.48 -8.53 -15.28
C GLY A 223 7.36 -8.80 -14.06
N PHE A 224 7.16 -8.05 -12.97
CA PHE A 224 7.93 -8.24 -11.75
C PHE A 224 7.58 -9.55 -11.03
N HIS A 225 6.32 -9.97 -11.00
CA HIS A 225 5.95 -11.28 -10.48
C HIS A 225 6.54 -12.42 -11.31
N PHE A 226 6.57 -12.30 -12.63
CA PHE A 226 7.22 -13.28 -13.50
C PHE A 226 8.72 -13.39 -13.21
N ILE A 227 9.43 -12.25 -13.14
CA ILE A 227 10.86 -12.20 -12.78
C ILE A 227 11.11 -12.82 -11.41
N TYR A 228 10.25 -12.51 -10.43
CA TYR A 228 10.34 -13.03 -9.08
C TYR A 228 10.18 -14.56 -9.03
N LEU A 229 9.22 -15.14 -9.76
CA LEU A 229 9.09 -16.59 -9.84
C LEU A 229 10.29 -17.25 -10.54
N LEU A 230 10.81 -16.63 -11.60
CA LEU A 230 12.04 -17.11 -12.24
C LEU A 230 13.25 -17.07 -11.30
N PHE A 231 13.34 -16.05 -10.45
CA PHE A 231 14.37 -15.97 -9.42
C PHE A 231 14.37 -17.22 -8.54
N PHE A 232 13.20 -17.62 -8.03
CA PHE A 232 13.08 -18.82 -7.20
C PHE A 232 13.38 -20.11 -7.98
N CYS A 233 13.01 -20.19 -9.26
CA CYS A 233 13.34 -21.35 -10.11
C CYS A 233 14.87 -21.52 -10.24
N ILE A 234 15.59 -20.42 -10.42
CA ILE A 234 17.05 -20.43 -10.52
C ILE A 234 17.68 -20.86 -9.20
N ILE A 235 17.25 -20.28 -8.07
CA ILE A 235 17.75 -20.66 -6.74
C ILE A 235 17.50 -22.14 -6.46
N ALA A 236 16.31 -22.66 -6.78
CA ALA A 236 15.97 -24.07 -6.58
C ALA A 236 16.98 -25.00 -7.29
N VAL A 237 17.25 -24.74 -8.57
CA VAL A 237 18.18 -25.56 -9.36
C VAL A 237 19.62 -25.38 -8.90
N LEU A 238 20.06 -24.16 -8.57
CA LEU A 238 21.42 -23.92 -8.09
C LEU A 238 21.69 -24.63 -6.76
N ILE A 239 20.77 -24.55 -5.81
CA ILE A 239 20.88 -25.24 -4.52
C ILE A 239 20.82 -26.77 -4.70
N SER A 240 19.98 -27.26 -5.61
CA SER A 240 19.96 -28.68 -5.98
C SER A 240 21.31 -29.12 -6.56
N ALA A 241 21.92 -28.32 -7.44
CA ALA A 241 23.17 -28.64 -8.10
C ALA A 241 24.38 -28.71 -7.16
N VAL A 242 24.42 -27.88 -6.12
CA VAL A 242 25.50 -27.89 -5.11
C VAL A 242 25.28 -28.92 -3.99
N SER A 243 24.09 -29.52 -3.93
CA SER A 243 23.70 -30.46 -2.87
C SER A 243 24.04 -31.89 -3.24
N LYS A 244 24.71 -32.60 -2.34
CA LYS A 244 25.09 -34.02 -2.56
C LYS A 244 23.91 -34.99 -2.50
N THR A 245 22.85 -34.63 -1.79
CA THR A 245 21.65 -35.45 -1.59
C THR A 245 20.40 -34.58 -1.71
N SER A 246 19.29 -35.22 -2.12
CA SER A 246 18.00 -34.56 -2.27
C SER A 246 17.49 -34.01 -0.93
N LYS A 247 17.72 -34.74 0.17
CA LYS A 247 17.37 -34.29 1.53
C LYS A 247 18.06 -32.98 1.90
N LYS A 248 19.37 -32.85 1.61
CA LYS A 248 20.12 -31.61 1.93
C LYS A 248 19.62 -30.43 1.10
N ALA A 249 19.31 -30.64 -0.18
CA ALA A 249 18.75 -29.61 -1.04
C ALA A 249 17.41 -29.11 -0.49
N LEU A 250 16.51 -30.03 -0.12
CA LEU A 250 15.18 -29.70 0.40
C LEU A 250 15.28 -28.88 1.70
N ILE A 251 16.06 -29.34 2.68
CA ILE A 251 16.24 -28.63 3.96
C ILE A 251 16.82 -27.23 3.73
N SER A 252 17.79 -27.10 2.83
CA SER A 252 18.41 -25.81 2.51
C SER A 252 17.41 -24.84 1.88
N LEU A 253 16.60 -25.31 0.92
CA LEU A 253 15.59 -24.49 0.25
C LEU A 253 14.46 -24.07 1.19
N ILE A 254 13.97 -24.97 2.05
CA ILE A 254 12.99 -24.62 3.08
C ILE A 254 13.56 -23.58 4.05
N GLY A 255 14.83 -23.73 4.46
CA GLY A 255 15.52 -22.75 5.29
C GLY A 255 15.63 -21.37 4.61
N ILE A 256 16.01 -21.33 3.33
CA ILE A 256 16.05 -20.08 2.55
C ILE A 256 14.66 -19.45 2.47
N TRP A 257 13.63 -20.24 2.17
CA TRP A 257 12.25 -19.74 2.12
C TRP A 257 11.84 -19.14 3.46
N LEU A 258 12.04 -19.86 4.57
CA LEU A 258 11.68 -19.41 5.91
C LEU A 258 12.41 -18.11 6.30
N VAL A 259 13.69 -18.00 5.97
CA VAL A 259 14.47 -16.78 6.21
C VAL A 259 13.93 -15.62 5.36
N PHE A 260 13.70 -15.83 4.06
CA PHE A 260 13.30 -14.76 3.15
C PHE A 260 11.85 -14.31 3.35
N THR A 261 10.91 -15.21 3.60
CA THR A 261 9.48 -14.87 3.64
C THR A 261 8.96 -14.58 5.04
N ILE A 262 9.57 -15.16 6.09
CA ILE A 262 9.06 -15.05 7.47
C ILE A 262 10.04 -14.30 8.37
N ILE A 263 11.26 -14.82 8.57
CA ILE A 263 12.16 -14.31 9.60
C ILE A 263 12.63 -12.89 9.27
N LEU A 264 13.23 -12.72 8.09
CA LEU A 264 13.91 -11.47 7.76
C LEU A 264 12.92 -10.29 7.64
N PRO A 265 11.76 -10.40 6.96
CA PRO A 265 10.79 -9.30 6.89
C PRO A 265 10.25 -8.88 8.27
N ARG A 266 9.97 -9.85 9.16
CA ARG A 266 9.50 -9.53 10.53
C ARG A 266 10.60 -8.90 11.38
N THR A 267 11.82 -9.41 11.26
CA THR A 267 12.97 -8.90 12.01
C THR A 267 13.30 -7.48 11.59
N THR A 268 13.31 -7.18 10.28
CA THR A 268 13.63 -5.83 9.79
C THR A 268 12.58 -4.82 10.20
N GLN A 269 11.29 -5.20 10.19
CA GLN A 269 10.21 -4.35 10.71
C GLN A 269 10.35 -4.09 12.22
N ALA A 270 10.58 -5.14 13.02
CA ALA A 270 10.72 -5.00 14.48
C ALA A 270 11.95 -4.16 14.86
N VAL A 271 13.09 -4.40 14.20
CA VAL A 271 14.32 -3.62 14.41
C VAL A 271 14.13 -2.17 13.96
N GLY A 272 13.45 -1.94 12.82
CA GLY A 272 13.12 -0.59 12.37
C GLY A 272 12.29 0.18 13.40
N ALA A 273 11.23 -0.45 13.92
CA ALA A 273 10.38 0.14 14.95
C ALA A 273 11.12 0.40 16.28
N TYR A 274 12.09 -0.45 16.63
CA TYR A 274 12.93 -0.27 17.81
C TYR A 274 13.96 0.86 17.65
N ILE A 275 14.60 0.97 16.49
CA ILE A 275 15.59 2.03 16.21
C ILE A 275 14.92 3.40 16.10
N TYR A 276 13.77 3.47 15.45
CA TYR A 276 13.02 4.71 15.22
C TYR A 276 11.74 4.69 16.06
N GLU A 277 11.88 4.87 17.37
CA GLU A 277 10.74 4.81 18.29
C GLU A 277 9.72 5.92 18.01
N ALA A 278 8.44 5.53 17.83
CA ALA A 278 7.35 6.48 17.66
C ALA A 278 6.75 6.87 19.03
N PRO A 279 6.33 8.12 19.23
CA PRO A 279 5.65 8.52 20.46
C PRO A 279 4.34 7.75 20.64
N SER A 280 3.95 7.53 21.90
CA SER A 280 2.62 7.00 22.19
C SER A 280 1.53 7.99 21.73
N LYS A 281 0.35 7.48 21.39
CA LYS A 281 -0.79 8.33 21.00
C LYS A 281 -1.13 9.39 22.06
N ILE A 282 -1.00 9.04 23.35
CA ILE A 282 -1.23 9.96 24.46
C ILE A 282 -0.19 11.09 24.44
N LYS A 283 1.10 10.74 24.31
CA LYS A 283 2.18 11.73 24.25
C LYS A 283 2.01 12.66 23.04
N PHE A 284 1.77 12.09 21.86
CA PHE A 284 1.54 12.86 20.62
C PHE A 284 0.40 13.88 20.78
N ASN A 285 -0.75 13.45 21.30
CA ASN A 285 -1.88 14.36 21.52
C ASN A 285 -1.58 15.42 22.60
N SER A 286 -0.91 15.03 23.68
CA SER A 286 -0.53 15.95 24.76
C SER A 286 0.47 17.01 24.31
N ASP A 287 1.42 16.65 23.45
CA ASP A 287 2.42 17.58 22.92
C ASP A 287 1.74 18.60 21.98
N ILE A 288 0.79 18.16 21.14
CA ILE A 288 -0.02 19.06 20.31
C ILE A 288 -0.87 20.02 21.16
N GLU A 289 -1.58 19.51 22.16
CA GLU A 289 -2.43 20.33 23.02
C GLU A 289 -1.61 21.38 23.78
N LYS A 290 -0.45 20.98 24.31
CA LYS A 290 0.50 21.89 24.97
C LYS A 290 0.94 23.01 24.02
N ASP A 291 1.32 22.70 22.80
CA ASP A 291 1.82 23.71 21.85
C ASP A 291 0.71 24.63 21.33
N ILE A 292 -0.53 24.14 21.24
CA ILE A 292 -1.70 24.99 20.97
C ILE A 292 -1.93 25.99 22.11
N LEU A 293 -1.86 25.54 23.37
CA LEU A 293 -2.03 26.41 24.54
C LEU A 293 -0.96 27.52 24.61
N LEU A 294 0.26 27.27 24.12
CA LEU A 294 1.32 28.28 24.06
C LEU A 294 1.03 29.44 23.08
N GLN A 295 0.10 29.27 22.15
CA GLN A 295 -0.28 30.33 21.20
C GLN A 295 -1.33 31.29 21.76
N GLY A 296 -1.92 30.95 22.92
CA GLY A 296 -2.96 31.73 23.59
C GLY A 296 -4.35 31.12 23.47
N ASP A 297 -5.26 31.60 24.31
CA ASP A 297 -6.66 31.16 24.34
C ASP A 297 -7.60 32.24 23.79
N SER A 298 -8.31 31.91 22.70
CA SER A 298 -9.29 32.82 22.09
C SER A 298 -10.53 33.05 22.95
N HIS A 299 -10.75 32.22 23.96
CA HIS A 299 -11.85 32.33 24.92
C HIS A 299 -11.49 33.14 26.15
N ASP A 300 -10.19 33.41 26.41
CA ASP A 300 -9.74 34.27 27.49
C ASP A 300 -9.70 35.73 27.02
N PRO A 301 -10.56 36.63 27.55
CA PRO A 301 -10.54 38.05 27.20
C PRO A 301 -9.22 38.77 27.54
N ASN A 302 -8.41 38.19 28.44
CA ASN A 302 -7.13 38.75 28.89
C ASN A 302 -5.91 38.14 28.19
N ASP A 303 -6.11 37.22 27.26
CA ASP A 303 -5.02 36.62 26.49
C ASP A 303 -4.26 37.70 25.69
N LEU A 304 -2.93 37.76 25.86
CA LEU A 304 -2.10 38.81 25.26
C LEU A 304 -2.11 38.75 23.73
N HIS A 305 -2.14 37.56 23.14
CA HIS A 305 -2.10 37.35 21.70
C HIS A 305 -3.42 37.82 21.06
N TYR A 306 -4.55 37.33 21.56
CA TYR A 306 -5.87 37.69 21.02
C TYR A 306 -6.27 39.13 21.35
N LYS A 307 -5.81 39.67 22.48
CA LYS A 307 -5.94 41.10 22.79
C LYS A 307 -5.18 41.96 21.79
N ALA A 308 -3.94 41.61 21.44
CA ALA A 308 -3.16 42.36 20.46
C ALA A 308 -3.83 42.37 19.07
N ILE A 309 -4.38 41.24 18.64
CA ILE A 309 -5.17 41.14 17.39
C ILE A 309 -6.38 42.07 17.45
N LYS A 310 -7.17 41.97 18.52
CA LYS A 310 -8.36 42.82 18.74
C LYS A 310 -8.00 44.30 18.67
N ASP A 311 -7.02 44.74 19.45
CA ASP A 311 -6.64 46.14 19.55
C ASP A 311 -6.13 46.68 18.22
N SER A 312 -5.34 45.89 17.48
CA SER A 312 -4.88 46.22 16.12
C SER A 312 -6.04 46.42 15.16
N LEU A 313 -7.03 45.52 15.16
CA LEU A 313 -8.22 45.65 14.31
C LEU A 313 -9.05 46.89 14.68
N LEU A 314 -9.29 47.14 15.97
CA LEU A 314 -10.03 48.33 16.42
C LEU A 314 -9.32 49.62 15.99
N LEU A 315 -8.00 49.66 16.08
CA LEU A 315 -7.18 50.79 15.65
C LEU A 315 -7.26 51.02 14.13
N VAL A 316 -7.07 49.98 13.33
CA VAL A 316 -7.08 50.06 11.86
C VAL A 316 -8.45 50.52 11.34
N TYR A 317 -9.53 49.99 11.91
CA TYR A 317 -10.89 50.32 11.50
C TYR A 317 -11.47 51.55 12.23
N LYS A 318 -10.71 52.18 13.14
CA LYS A 318 -11.10 53.38 13.89
C LYS A 318 -12.42 53.22 14.65
N VAL A 319 -12.59 52.08 15.32
CA VAL A 319 -13.78 51.76 16.12
C VAL A 319 -13.40 51.40 17.56
N ASP A 320 -14.30 51.63 18.50
CA ASP A 320 -14.07 51.39 19.95
C ASP A 320 -14.46 49.97 20.41
N SER A 321 -15.06 49.18 19.53
CA SER A 321 -15.69 47.90 19.88
C SER A 321 -15.79 46.96 18.68
N VAL A 322 -15.68 45.65 18.93
CA VAL A 322 -15.73 44.62 17.87
C VAL A 322 -17.10 44.58 17.17
N GLN A 323 -18.15 45.05 17.84
CA GLN A 323 -19.50 45.16 17.28
C GLN A 323 -19.61 46.16 16.13
N LYS A 324 -18.69 47.14 16.06
CA LYS A 324 -18.65 48.17 15.01
C LYS A 324 -17.72 47.81 13.84
N LEU A 325 -17.03 46.67 13.89
CA LEU A 325 -16.19 46.20 12.78
C LEU A 325 -17.05 45.88 11.55
N PRO A 326 -16.54 46.14 10.32
CA PRO A 326 -17.28 45.91 9.07
C PRO A 326 -17.36 44.43 8.66
N PHE A 327 -16.89 43.51 9.51
CA PHE A 327 -16.89 42.07 9.31
C PHE A 327 -17.04 41.35 10.66
N ASN A 328 -17.42 40.07 10.65
CA ASN A 328 -17.58 39.28 11.87
C ASN A 328 -16.23 38.99 12.56
N TYR A 329 -16.03 39.54 13.75
CA TYR A 329 -14.82 39.37 14.54
C TYR A 329 -14.62 37.92 14.99
N SER A 330 -15.66 37.24 15.48
CA SER A 330 -15.50 35.85 15.92
C SER A 330 -15.18 34.91 14.75
N GLY A 331 -15.78 35.14 13.57
CA GLY A 331 -15.41 34.45 12.33
C GLY A 331 -13.93 34.62 11.99
N PHE A 332 -13.40 35.83 12.17
CA PHE A 332 -11.98 36.12 11.92
C PHE A 332 -11.08 35.40 12.93
N ILE A 333 -11.41 35.45 14.23
CA ILE A 333 -10.67 34.74 15.28
C ILE A 333 -10.71 33.22 15.08
N MET A 334 -11.84 32.66 14.66
CA MET A 334 -11.94 31.23 14.35
C MET A 334 -11.10 30.84 13.12
N ALA A 335 -11.01 31.71 12.11
CA ALA A 335 -10.12 31.49 10.95
C ALA A 335 -8.65 31.43 11.37
N GLU A 336 -8.22 32.37 12.23
CA GLU A 336 -6.85 32.41 12.74
C GLU A 336 -6.57 31.24 13.69
N GLY A 337 -7.50 30.91 14.60
CA GLY A 337 -7.39 29.75 15.48
C GLY A 337 -7.27 28.43 14.71
N GLU A 338 -8.09 28.24 13.66
CA GLU A 338 -8.02 27.07 12.77
C GLU A 338 -6.68 26.97 12.05
N LYS A 339 -6.13 28.12 11.60
CA LYS A 339 -4.83 28.20 10.95
C LYS A 339 -3.70 27.84 11.91
N ILE A 340 -3.74 28.36 13.14
CA ILE A 340 -2.75 28.06 14.19
C ILE A 340 -2.79 26.58 14.56
N SER A 341 -3.96 26.04 14.91
CA SER A 341 -4.11 24.66 15.36
C SER A 341 -3.77 23.66 14.24
N SER A 342 -4.23 23.91 13.01
CA SER A 342 -3.91 23.05 11.86
C SER A 342 -2.42 23.06 11.54
N ARG A 343 -1.75 24.22 11.64
CA ARG A 343 -0.30 24.32 11.45
C ARG A 343 0.45 23.49 12.48
N ILE A 344 0.16 23.67 13.77
CA ILE A 344 0.81 22.92 14.86
C ILE A 344 0.59 21.42 14.68
N TYR A 345 -0.65 21.00 14.43
CA TYR A 345 -0.93 19.58 14.18
C TYR A 345 -0.15 19.03 12.98
N ASN A 346 -0.08 19.79 11.88
CA ASN A 346 0.65 19.38 10.68
C ASN A 346 2.17 19.27 10.92
N GLU A 347 2.74 20.16 11.74
CA GLU A 347 4.15 20.11 12.14
C GLU A 347 4.44 18.82 12.95
N HIS A 348 3.66 18.56 14.01
CA HIS A 348 3.78 17.33 14.80
C HIS A 348 3.56 16.07 13.97
N LEU A 349 2.55 16.06 13.09
CA LEU A 349 2.30 14.91 12.23
C LEU A 349 3.44 14.71 11.23
N ALA A 350 4.02 15.77 10.67
CA ALA A 350 5.15 15.64 9.75
C ALA A 350 6.36 14.99 10.42
N GLU A 351 6.63 15.32 11.69
CA GLU A 351 7.67 14.65 12.48
C GLU A 351 7.36 13.18 12.71
N LEU A 352 6.13 12.85 13.10
CA LEU A 352 5.68 11.46 13.27
C LEU A 352 5.79 10.65 11.97
N LEU A 353 5.36 11.22 10.84
CA LEU A 353 5.43 10.57 9.54
C LEU A 353 6.89 10.34 9.10
N LYS A 354 7.82 11.24 9.45
CA LYS A 354 9.24 11.05 9.20
C LYS A 354 9.81 9.87 9.99
N ILE A 355 9.35 9.64 11.22
CA ILE A 355 9.72 8.44 11.99
C ILE A 355 9.24 7.17 11.27
N TYR A 356 7.98 7.13 10.84
CA TYR A 356 7.44 5.98 10.10
C TYR A 356 8.10 5.79 8.73
N GLU A 357 8.44 6.86 8.02
CA GLU A 357 9.20 6.82 6.77
C GLU A 357 10.59 6.20 7.01
N ASN A 358 11.27 6.53 8.10
CA ASN A 358 12.55 5.93 8.46
C ASN A 358 12.41 4.44 8.82
N GLN A 359 11.37 4.05 9.58
CA GLN A 359 11.08 2.64 9.87
C GLN A 359 10.86 1.84 8.57
N ASN A 360 10.02 2.37 7.67
CA ASN A 360 9.71 1.73 6.40
C ASN A 360 10.93 1.69 5.49
N SER A 361 11.69 2.78 5.37
CA SER A 361 12.89 2.86 4.55
C SER A 361 13.96 1.90 5.04
N PHE A 362 14.15 1.76 6.36
CA PHE A 362 15.04 0.74 6.93
C PHE A 362 14.65 -0.66 6.44
N SER A 363 13.37 -1.04 6.55
CA SER A 363 12.90 -2.33 6.03
C SER A 363 13.07 -2.44 4.50
N LYS A 364 12.76 -1.37 3.74
CA LYS A 364 12.94 -1.32 2.27
C LYS A 364 14.40 -1.54 1.87
N THR A 365 15.40 -1.04 2.60
CA THR A 365 16.83 -1.27 2.26
C THR A 365 17.24 -2.74 2.32
N PHE A 366 16.57 -3.56 3.14
CA PHE A 366 16.82 -5.00 3.18
C PHE A 366 16.31 -5.75 1.93
N SER A 367 15.64 -5.07 1.00
CA SER A 367 15.32 -5.59 -0.34
C SER A 367 16.57 -6.06 -1.10
N PHE A 368 17.72 -5.42 -0.89
CA PHE A 368 18.99 -5.84 -1.48
C PHE A 368 19.47 -7.21 -0.96
N LEU A 369 19.02 -7.62 0.23
CA LEU A 369 19.31 -8.93 0.84
C LEU A 369 18.14 -9.90 0.75
N ASN A 370 16.94 -9.41 0.44
CA ASN A 370 15.71 -10.19 0.45
C ASN A 370 14.79 -9.83 -0.73
N PRO A 371 14.74 -10.68 -1.77
CA PRO A 371 13.91 -10.42 -2.95
C PRO A 371 12.41 -10.44 -2.64
N TYR A 372 11.97 -11.09 -1.55
CA TYR A 372 10.57 -11.08 -1.12
C TYR A 372 10.13 -9.68 -0.64
N ILE A 373 10.98 -8.97 0.11
CA ILE A 373 10.69 -7.59 0.54
C ILE A 373 10.56 -6.68 -0.69
N ALA A 374 11.45 -6.85 -1.68
CA ALA A 374 11.44 -6.06 -2.90
C ALA A 374 10.14 -6.22 -3.70
N ILE A 375 9.72 -7.46 -3.98
CA ILE A 375 8.48 -7.69 -4.74
C ILE A 375 7.25 -7.25 -3.96
N LYS A 376 7.23 -7.45 -2.63
CA LYS A 376 6.09 -7.09 -1.79
C LYS A 376 5.85 -5.58 -1.79
N ASN A 377 6.89 -4.78 -1.59
CA ASN A 377 6.77 -3.31 -1.59
C ASN A 377 6.35 -2.80 -2.98
N LEU A 378 6.96 -3.33 -4.04
CA LEU A 378 6.64 -2.94 -5.40
C LEU A 378 5.20 -3.33 -5.80
N SER A 379 4.76 -4.53 -5.40
CA SER A 379 3.37 -5.00 -5.60
C SER A 379 2.37 -4.06 -4.93
N MET A 380 2.57 -3.75 -3.64
CA MET A 380 1.70 -2.82 -2.91
C MET A 380 1.72 -1.41 -3.51
N GLY A 381 2.89 -0.91 -3.92
CA GLY A 381 3.02 0.40 -4.55
C GLY A 381 2.30 0.49 -5.90
N LEU A 382 2.46 -0.51 -6.77
CA LEU A 382 1.75 -0.59 -8.05
C LEU A 382 0.23 -0.68 -7.87
N SER A 383 -0.21 -1.33 -6.80
CA SER A 383 -1.62 -1.43 -6.45
C SER A 383 -2.14 -0.24 -5.64
N ASN A 384 -1.32 0.76 -5.32
CA ASN A 384 -1.66 1.87 -4.42
C ASN A 384 -2.23 1.40 -3.06
N THR A 385 -1.82 0.23 -2.58
CA THR A 385 -2.25 -0.36 -1.29
C THR A 385 -1.16 -0.27 -0.23
N ASP A 386 -0.08 0.45 -0.51
CA ASP A 386 1.06 0.68 0.36
C ASP A 386 0.82 1.84 1.34
N TYR A 387 1.75 1.97 2.30
CA TYR A 387 1.76 3.06 3.29
C TYR A 387 1.79 4.45 2.65
N ASP A 388 2.60 4.63 1.58
CA ASP A 388 2.79 5.95 1.00
C ASP A 388 1.53 6.43 0.27
N SER A 389 0.73 5.51 -0.30
CA SER A 389 -0.59 5.83 -0.86
C SER A 389 -1.60 6.20 0.23
N TYR A 390 -1.54 5.59 1.41
CA TYR A 390 -2.41 5.97 2.52
C TYR A 390 -2.11 7.37 3.06
N ILE A 391 -0.84 7.70 3.23
CA ILE A 391 -0.42 9.05 3.66
C ILE A 391 -0.82 10.11 2.63
N ASP A 392 -0.80 9.76 1.35
CA ASP A 392 -1.27 10.64 0.28
C ASP A 392 -2.77 10.97 0.43
N PHE A 393 -3.60 9.94 0.62
CA PHE A 393 -5.03 10.12 0.92
C PHE A 393 -5.26 11.01 2.14
N GLN A 394 -4.54 10.79 3.25
CA GLN A 394 -4.66 11.62 4.45
C GLN A 394 -4.29 13.09 4.21
N LYS A 395 -3.27 13.35 3.37
CA LYS A 395 -2.87 14.72 2.99
C LYS A 395 -3.93 15.41 2.15
N GLN A 396 -4.50 14.71 1.17
CA GLN A 396 -5.58 15.25 0.34
C GLN A 396 -6.84 15.53 1.17
N ALA A 397 -7.22 14.61 2.07
CA ALA A 397 -8.35 14.78 2.98
C ALA A 397 -8.16 15.97 3.94
N GLU A 398 -6.95 16.15 4.48
CA GLU A 398 -6.64 17.30 5.35
C GLU A 398 -6.67 18.62 4.59
N ALA A 399 -6.10 18.67 3.38
CA ALA A 399 -6.15 19.87 2.54
C ALA A 399 -7.61 20.26 2.23
N TYR A 400 -8.46 19.27 1.93
CA TYR A 400 -9.89 19.50 1.73
C TYR A 400 -10.58 19.99 3.01
N ARG A 401 -10.36 19.33 4.16
CA ARG A 401 -10.93 19.71 5.46
C ARG A 401 -10.56 21.15 5.84
N TYR A 402 -9.29 21.51 5.73
CA TYR A 402 -8.80 22.85 6.04
C TYR A 402 -9.45 23.91 5.15
N ASN A 403 -9.50 23.67 3.83
CA ASN A 403 -10.16 24.59 2.89
C ASN A 403 -11.66 24.73 3.17
N MET A 404 -12.34 23.62 3.50
CA MET A 404 -13.75 23.62 3.91
C MET A 404 -13.94 24.50 5.17
N ALA A 405 -13.15 24.29 6.21
CA ALA A 405 -13.23 25.07 7.46
C ALA A 405 -12.97 26.56 7.21
N GLN A 406 -11.91 26.91 6.46
CA GLN A 406 -11.60 28.30 6.14
C GLN A 406 -12.69 28.97 5.30
N LYS A 407 -13.33 28.24 4.38
CA LYS A 407 -14.47 28.75 3.61
C LYS A 407 -15.67 29.04 4.50
N MET A 408 -15.98 28.16 5.45
CA MET A 408 -17.06 28.42 6.42
C MET A 408 -16.75 29.63 7.31
N ASN A 409 -15.49 29.75 7.77
CA ASN A 409 -15.06 30.93 8.53
C ASN A 409 -15.18 32.22 7.71
N ALA A 410 -14.78 32.20 6.42
CA ALA A 410 -14.90 33.35 5.52
C ALA A 410 -16.37 33.76 5.29
N LEU A 411 -17.28 32.79 5.14
CA LEU A 411 -18.72 33.06 5.05
C LEU A 411 -19.24 33.71 6.33
N GLN A 412 -18.77 33.26 7.51
CA GLN A 412 -19.12 33.88 8.78
C GLN A 412 -18.60 35.32 8.87
N VAL A 413 -17.32 35.55 8.55
CA VAL A 413 -16.68 36.88 8.47
C VAL A 413 -17.51 37.84 7.63
N LYS A 414 -18.00 37.37 6.48
CA LYS A 414 -18.67 38.22 5.49
C LYS A 414 -20.15 38.48 5.80
N PHE A 415 -20.89 37.47 6.24
CA PHE A 415 -22.36 37.52 6.22
C PHE A 415 -23.01 37.50 7.60
N ILE A 416 -22.28 37.18 8.68
CA ILE A 416 -22.85 37.13 10.04
C ILE A 416 -22.51 38.41 10.80
N SER A 417 -23.52 39.06 11.37
CA SER A 417 -23.33 40.27 12.18
C SER A 417 -22.60 40.00 13.50
N ASN A 418 -21.81 40.97 13.98
CA ASN A 418 -21.24 40.95 15.33
C ASN A 418 -22.26 41.22 16.43
N LYS A 419 -23.43 41.77 16.08
CA LYS A 419 -24.50 42.06 17.04
C LYS A 419 -25.27 40.77 17.32
N LYS A 420 -25.36 40.40 18.61
CA LYS A 420 -26.15 39.24 19.02
C LYS A 420 -27.64 39.51 18.76
N PRO A 421 -28.39 38.52 18.22
CA PRO A 421 -29.84 38.62 18.13
C PRO A 421 -30.46 38.80 19.53
N GLY A 422 -31.58 39.52 19.61
CA GLY A 422 -32.36 39.64 20.85
C GLY A 422 -33.01 38.32 21.27
N PRO A 423 -33.62 38.24 22.47
CA PRO A 423 -34.15 36.99 23.01
C PRO A 423 -35.21 36.30 22.13
N ASN A 424 -35.94 37.07 21.33
CA ASN A 424 -37.01 36.59 20.45
C ASN A 424 -36.62 36.57 18.95
N ASP A 425 -35.40 36.99 18.63
CA ASP A 425 -34.94 37.06 17.24
C ASP A 425 -34.48 35.68 16.75
N LYS A 426 -34.60 35.44 15.44
CA LYS A 426 -34.06 34.23 14.82
C LYS A 426 -32.52 34.21 14.91
N PRO A 427 -31.89 33.03 15.05
CA PRO A 427 -30.44 32.92 14.97
C PRO A 427 -29.90 33.47 13.64
N LEU A 428 -28.71 34.05 13.65
CA LEU A 428 -28.05 34.52 12.44
C LEU A 428 -27.64 33.33 11.56
N THR A 429 -28.19 33.28 10.36
CA THR A 429 -27.98 32.22 9.35
C THR A 429 -27.69 32.83 7.98
N ILE A 430 -27.07 32.05 7.11
CA ILE A 430 -26.96 32.34 5.67
C ILE A 430 -27.76 31.31 4.87
N GLY A 431 -28.05 31.64 3.61
CA GLY A 431 -28.77 30.76 2.70
C GLY A 431 -27.99 29.48 2.37
N LYS A 432 -28.72 28.38 2.23
CA LYS A 432 -28.16 27.05 1.92
C LYS A 432 -27.38 26.97 0.60
N GLU A 433 -27.57 27.92 -0.31
CA GLU A 433 -26.87 27.98 -1.60
C GLU A 433 -25.34 27.99 -1.44
N HIS A 434 -24.83 28.54 -0.33
CA HIS A 434 -23.41 28.58 -0.03
C HIS A 434 -22.79 27.21 0.25
N TRP A 435 -23.58 26.19 0.60
CA TRP A 435 -23.07 24.83 0.83
C TRP A 435 -22.57 24.19 -0.48
N ALA A 436 -23.17 24.56 -1.62
CA ALA A 436 -22.77 24.09 -2.94
C ALA A 436 -21.40 24.62 -3.35
N ASP A 437 -20.96 25.76 -2.79
CA ASP A 437 -19.67 26.36 -3.10
C ASP A 437 -18.48 25.48 -2.64
N VAL A 438 -18.67 24.60 -1.65
CA VAL A 438 -17.67 23.58 -1.30
C VAL A 438 -17.78 22.44 -2.31
N ALA A 439 -16.72 22.20 -3.09
CA ALA A 439 -16.66 21.09 -4.05
C ALA A 439 -16.80 19.73 -3.33
N ALA A 440 -17.23 18.68 -4.03
CA ALA A 440 -17.19 17.34 -3.45
C ALA A 440 -15.73 16.85 -3.34
N PHE A 441 -15.43 16.06 -2.31
CA PHE A 441 -14.13 15.43 -2.17
C PHE A 441 -14.02 14.23 -3.12
N HIS A 442 -12.91 14.16 -3.86
CA HIS A 442 -12.52 13.02 -4.67
C HIS A 442 -11.03 12.75 -4.41
N TYR A 443 -10.70 11.52 -4.02
CA TYR A 443 -9.32 11.09 -3.87
C TYR A 443 -8.73 10.73 -5.23
N GLU A 444 -7.57 11.31 -5.54
CA GLU A 444 -6.80 11.02 -6.75
C GLU A 444 -5.59 10.15 -6.37
N PRO A 445 -5.56 8.85 -6.72
CA PRO A 445 -4.44 7.98 -6.41
C PRO A 445 -3.14 8.40 -7.11
N LYS A 446 -2.00 8.02 -6.53
CA LYS A 446 -0.69 8.24 -7.16
C LYS A 446 -0.59 7.55 -8.52
N GLY A 447 -0.13 8.30 -9.52
CA GLY A 447 0.23 7.77 -10.83
C GLY A 447 1.49 6.92 -10.79
N ILE A 448 1.79 6.25 -11.90
CA ILE A 448 2.91 5.31 -12.00
C ILE A 448 4.26 5.99 -11.77
N ARG A 449 4.41 7.26 -12.16
CA ARG A 449 5.68 7.98 -12.01
C ARG A 449 6.03 8.15 -10.53
N GLU A 450 5.05 8.52 -9.71
CA GLU A 450 5.20 8.69 -8.28
C GLU A 450 5.45 7.35 -7.59
N VAL A 451 4.74 6.30 -8.01
CA VAL A 451 4.94 4.93 -7.52
C VAL A 451 6.37 4.45 -7.78
N LEU A 452 6.87 4.58 -9.02
CA LEU A 452 8.23 4.14 -9.37
C LEU A 452 9.32 4.92 -8.64
N LYS A 453 9.10 6.20 -8.33
CA LYS A 453 10.02 6.99 -7.50
C LYS A 453 10.07 6.46 -6.07
N SER A 454 8.91 6.20 -5.46
CA SER A 454 8.83 5.69 -4.09
C SER A 454 9.43 4.28 -3.97
N GLU A 455 9.34 3.48 -5.03
CA GLU A 455 9.81 2.09 -5.06
C GLU A 455 11.16 1.88 -5.77
N ILE A 456 11.95 2.95 -5.96
CA ILE A 456 13.24 2.86 -6.65
C ILE A 456 14.22 1.88 -5.99
N ILE A 457 14.23 1.80 -4.66
CA ILE A 457 15.08 0.86 -3.90
C ILE A 457 14.70 -0.58 -4.21
N SER A 458 13.40 -0.87 -4.24
CA SER A 458 12.84 -2.19 -4.57
C SER A 458 13.22 -2.59 -6.01
N ILE A 459 13.10 -1.67 -6.96
CA ILE A 459 13.45 -1.88 -8.37
C ILE A 459 14.95 -2.15 -8.54
N LEU A 460 15.81 -1.31 -7.96
CA LEU A 460 17.26 -1.48 -8.01
C LEU A 460 17.69 -2.81 -7.36
N SER A 461 17.03 -3.22 -6.28
CA SER A 461 17.26 -4.50 -5.62
C SER A 461 16.93 -5.68 -6.55
N ILE A 462 15.81 -5.61 -7.28
CA ILE A 462 15.44 -6.66 -8.24
C ILE A 462 16.47 -6.75 -9.38
N ILE A 463 16.92 -5.61 -9.93
CA ILE A 463 17.96 -5.56 -10.96
C ILE A 463 19.27 -6.17 -10.45
N LEU A 464 19.66 -5.84 -9.21
CA LEU A 464 20.82 -6.44 -8.56
C LEU A 464 20.67 -7.96 -8.46
N TRP A 465 19.52 -8.46 -8.01
CA TRP A 465 19.26 -9.89 -7.88
C TRP A 465 19.32 -10.63 -9.22
N ILE A 466 18.75 -10.06 -10.29
CA ILE A 466 18.86 -10.63 -11.65
C ILE A 466 20.34 -10.74 -12.04
N THR A 467 21.13 -9.70 -11.78
CA THR A 467 22.56 -9.67 -12.10
C THR A 467 23.33 -10.72 -11.29
N ILE A 468 23.07 -10.82 -9.98
CA ILE A 468 23.68 -11.82 -9.09
C ILE A 468 23.35 -13.23 -9.57
N LEU A 469 22.10 -13.52 -9.90
CA LEU A 469 21.69 -14.84 -10.40
C LEU A 469 22.39 -15.21 -11.70
N PHE A 470 22.52 -14.25 -12.63
CA PHE A 470 23.24 -14.49 -13.87
C PHE A 470 24.72 -14.82 -13.62
N ILE A 471 25.36 -14.12 -12.69
CA ILE A 471 26.72 -14.40 -12.24
C ILE A 471 26.79 -15.80 -11.61
N PHE A 472 25.88 -16.15 -10.71
CA PHE A 472 25.84 -17.45 -10.05
C PHE A 472 25.64 -18.60 -11.03
N ILE A 473 24.76 -18.47 -12.03
CA ILE A 473 24.61 -19.47 -13.09
C ILE A 473 25.95 -19.65 -13.84
N ARG A 474 26.63 -18.56 -14.21
CA ARG A 474 27.92 -18.62 -14.92
C ARG A 474 29.03 -19.25 -14.06
N ILE A 475 29.09 -18.91 -12.77
CA ILE A 475 30.07 -19.48 -11.84
C ILE A 475 29.77 -20.97 -11.64
N ALA A 476 28.51 -21.34 -11.38
CA ALA A 476 28.10 -22.72 -11.20
C ALA A 476 28.42 -23.56 -12.45
N ALA A 477 28.10 -23.05 -13.64
CA ALA A 477 28.40 -23.73 -14.90
C ALA A 477 29.90 -24.00 -15.12
N LYS A 478 30.79 -23.19 -14.53
CA LYS A 478 32.25 -23.35 -14.63
C LYS A 478 32.86 -24.16 -13.49
N LYS A 479 32.34 -24.03 -12.27
CA LYS A 479 32.96 -24.56 -11.05
C LYS A 479 32.35 -25.86 -10.55
N LEU A 480 31.10 -26.17 -10.92
CA LEU A 480 30.48 -27.42 -10.50
C LEU A 480 31.26 -28.60 -11.07
N LYS A 481 31.55 -29.57 -10.19
CA LYS A 481 32.21 -30.82 -10.54
C LYS A 481 31.20 -31.95 -10.34
N ALA A 482 31.39 -33.01 -11.10
CA ALA A 482 30.62 -34.25 -10.91
C ALA A 482 31.14 -35.08 -9.70
N ILE A 483 32.15 -34.58 -8.97
CA ILE A 483 32.85 -35.20 -7.83
C ILE A 483 32.99 -34.17 -6.72
#